data_AF-A0A0H4KI44-F1
#
_entry.id   AF-A0A0H4KI44-F1
#
_cell.length_a   1.000
_cell.length_b   1.000
_cell.length_c   1.000
_cell.angle_alpha   90.00
_cell.angle_beta   90.00
_cell.angle_gamma   90.00
#
_symmetry.space_group_name_H-M   'P 1'
#
loop_
_entity.id
_entity.type
_entity.pdbx_description
1 polymer ?
#
loop_
_entity_poly.entity_id
_entity_poly.type
_entity_poly.pdbx_seq_one_letter_code
_entity_poly.pdbx_strand_id
1 'polypeptide(L)'
;MIIDSPLFKDFPKVALTADNYGFTYEDISYLMDIVRLDPYCQQRYRGEGSIEIALKTIIFRLDLKKEAFYNFVSTLQAKDYEDMEHLSFLVGKYHLAEFVAIVNALGNVK
;
A
#
# COMPACT_ATOMS: atom_id res chain seq x y z
N MET A 1 -13.39 1.14 22.04
CA MET A 1 -14.54 1.06 21.11
C MET A 1 -13.99 1.40 19.74
N ILE A 2 -13.79 0.41 18.87
CA ILE A 2 -13.07 0.55 17.56
C ILE A 2 -14.07 0.82 16.41
N ILE A 3 -15.37 0.79 16.69
CA ILE A 3 -16.44 0.58 15.70
C ILE A 3 -16.85 1.88 14.96
N ASP A 4 -16.49 3.07 15.48
CA ASP A 4 -16.88 4.36 14.87
C ASP A 4 -15.78 5.02 14.02
N SER A 5 -14.65 4.33 13.78
CA SER A 5 -13.59 4.88 12.94
C SER A 5 -13.96 4.78 11.45
N PRO A 6 -13.90 5.87 10.66
CA PRO A 6 -14.13 5.84 9.21
C PRO A 6 -13.28 4.78 8.48
N LEU A 7 -12.07 4.53 8.98
CA LEU A 7 -11.17 3.50 8.46
C LEU A 7 -11.81 2.09 8.50
N PHE A 8 -12.50 1.74 9.59
CA PHE A 8 -13.14 0.42 9.74
C PHE A 8 -14.45 0.29 8.97
N LYS A 9 -15.09 1.41 8.62
CA LYS A 9 -16.32 1.44 7.83
C LYS A 9 -16.03 1.35 6.34
N ASP A 10 -15.12 2.16 5.85
CA ASP A 10 -14.88 2.34 4.41
C ASP A 10 -13.82 1.38 3.88
N PHE A 11 -12.84 0.99 4.71
CA PHE A 11 -11.75 0.09 4.34
C PHE A 11 -11.64 -1.12 5.29
N PRO A 12 -12.73 -1.87 5.52
CA PRO A 12 -12.82 -2.88 6.57
C PRO A 12 -11.80 -4.01 6.44
N LYS A 13 -11.31 -4.31 5.23
CA LYS A 13 -10.39 -5.44 5.01
C LYS A 13 -8.97 -5.10 5.40
N VAL A 14 -8.58 -3.83 5.37
CA VAL A 14 -7.23 -3.36 5.75
C VAL A 14 -7.21 -2.65 7.09
N ALA A 15 -8.34 -2.15 7.58
CA ALA A 15 -8.47 -1.29 8.75
C ALA A 15 -7.68 -1.75 9.98
N LEU A 16 -7.87 -2.99 10.43
CA LEU A 16 -7.18 -3.50 11.62
C LEU A 16 -5.65 -3.51 11.45
N THR A 17 -5.18 -3.90 10.26
CA THR A 17 -3.75 -3.90 9.97
C THR A 17 -3.23 -2.47 9.91
N ALA A 18 -3.90 -1.59 9.17
CA ALA A 18 -3.55 -0.17 9.10
C ALA A 18 -3.43 0.48 10.47
N ASP A 19 -4.44 0.31 11.33
CA ASP A 19 -4.49 0.84 12.69
C ASP A 19 -3.31 0.32 13.54
N ASN A 20 -3.04 -0.98 13.50
CA ASN A 20 -1.92 -1.60 14.21
C ASN A 20 -0.55 -1.04 13.78
N TYR A 21 -0.40 -0.59 12.53
CA TYR A 21 0.84 0.02 12.01
C TYR A 21 0.84 1.55 12.06
N GLY A 22 -0.23 2.17 12.58
CA GLY A 22 -0.34 3.60 12.77
C GLY A 22 -0.75 4.39 11.52
N PHE A 23 -1.36 3.72 10.53
CA PHE A 23 -1.94 4.36 9.35
C PHE A 23 -3.33 4.91 9.68
N THR A 24 -3.60 6.12 9.20
CA THR A 24 -4.88 6.82 9.35
C THR A 24 -5.83 6.49 8.21
N TYR A 25 -7.07 6.98 8.29
CA TYR A 25 -8.02 6.91 7.20
C TYR A 25 -7.46 7.59 5.95
N GLU A 26 -6.89 8.78 6.10
CA GLU A 26 -6.33 9.59 5.03
C GLU A 26 -5.18 8.86 4.33
N ASP A 27 -4.31 8.20 5.10
CA ASP A 27 -3.20 7.42 4.53
C ASP A 27 -3.72 6.26 3.67
N ILE A 28 -4.69 5.49 4.20
CA ILE A 28 -5.25 4.34 3.46
C ILE A 28 -6.06 4.81 2.27
N SER A 29 -6.88 5.85 2.39
CA SER A 29 -7.61 6.44 1.27
C SER A 29 -6.66 6.87 0.15
N TYR A 30 -5.55 7.51 0.51
CA TYR A 30 -4.56 7.95 -0.46
C TYR A 30 -3.84 6.78 -1.15
N LEU A 31 -3.44 5.75 -0.40
CA LEU A 31 -2.84 4.54 -0.97
C LEU A 31 -3.82 3.76 -1.87
N MET A 32 -5.09 3.70 -1.47
CA MET A 32 -6.17 3.12 -2.29
C MET A 32 -6.30 3.87 -3.62
N ASP A 33 -6.28 5.20 -3.59
CA ASP A 33 -6.35 6.04 -4.79
C ASP A 33 -5.18 5.83 -5.72
N ILE A 34 -3.95 5.75 -5.20
CA ILE A 34 -2.76 5.47 -6.01
C ILE A 34 -2.93 4.16 -6.77
N VAL A 35 -3.27 3.07 -6.08
CA VAL A 35 -3.42 1.75 -6.71
C VAL A 35 -4.62 1.72 -7.66
N ARG A 36 -5.70 2.41 -7.31
CA ARG A 36 -6.92 2.49 -8.14
C ARG A 36 -6.69 3.27 -9.44
N LEU A 37 -5.85 4.29 -9.41
CA LEU A 37 -5.58 5.15 -10.57
C LEU A 37 -4.42 4.65 -11.44
N ASP A 38 -3.61 3.71 -10.95
CA ASP A 38 -2.54 3.10 -11.73
C ASP A 38 -3.09 2.23 -12.88
N PRO A 39 -2.74 2.52 -14.16
CA PRO A 39 -3.30 1.81 -15.31
C PRO A 39 -3.03 0.30 -15.33
N TYR A 40 -1.92 -0.15 -14.74
CA TYR A 40 -1.57 -1.57 -14.70
C TYR A 40 -2.39 -2.30 -13.62
N CYS A 41 -2.60 -1.65 -12.48
CA CYS A 41 -3.45 -2.17 -11.40
C CYS A 41 -4.94 -2.20 -11.79
N GLN A 42 -5.43 -1.20 -12.54
CA GLN A 42 -6.81 -1.14 -13.02
C GLN A 42 -7.23 -2.38 -13.83
N GLN A 43 -6.33 -2.94 -14.63
CA GLN A 43 -6.61 -4.12 -15.45
C GLN A 43 -6.73 -5.40 -14.61
N ARG A 44 -6.19 -5.41 -13.39
CA ARG A 44 -6.10 -6.58 -12.51
C ARG A 44 -7.25 -6.65 -11.50
N TYR A 45 -7.80 -5.51 -11.12
CA TYR A 45 -8.83 -5.45 -10.08
C TYR A 45 -10.25 -5.35 -10.63
N ARG A 46 -11.13 -6.18 -10.07
CA ARG A 46 -12.58 -6.14 -10.33
C ARG A 46 -13.37 -5.32 -9.31
N GLY A 47 -12.70 -4.81 -8.27
CA GLY A 47 -13.31 -4.01 -7.21
C GLY A 47 -12.34 -3.59 -6.11
N GLU A 48 -12.73 -2.59 -5.33
CA GLU A 48 -11.90 -1.94 -4.29
C GLU A 48 -11.46 -2.93 -3.20
N GLY A 49 -12.30 -3.91 -2.91
CA GLY A 49 -12.01 -4.92 -1.89
C GLY A 49 -10.80 -5.81 -2.15
N SER A 50 -10.29 -5.87 -3.37
CA SER A 50 -9.04 -6.58 -3.70
C SER A 50 -7.82 -5.68 -3.51
N ILE A 51 -7.96 -4.37 -3.71
CA ILE A 51 -6.94 -3.36 -3.41
C ILE A 51 -6.69 -3.33 -1.90
N GLU A 52 -7.75 -3.35 -1.09
CA GLU A 52 -7.61 -3.40 0.37
C GLU A 52 -6.79 -4.62 0.84
N ILE A 53 -7.00 -5.79 0.22
CA ILE A 53 -6.25 -7.02 0.56
C ILE A 53 -4.77 -6.88 0.17
N ALA A 54 -4.49 -6.25 -0.97
CA ALA A 54 -3.13 -5.97 -1.39
C ALA A 54 -2.43 -5.02 -0.41
N LEU A 55 -3.07 -3.90 -0.06
CA LEU A 55 -2.53 -2.94 0.92
C LEU A 55 -2.30 -3.58 2.28
N LYS A 56 -3.27 -4.36 2.78
CA LYS A 56 -3.11 -5.15 4.00
C LYS A 56 -1.86 -6.02 3.95
N THR A 57 -1.68 -6.73 2.84
CA THR A 57 -0.57 -7.69 2.68
C THR A 57 0.77 -6.96 2.61
N ILE A 58 0.84 -5.84 1.88
CA ILE A 58 2.03 -4.99 1.80
C ILE A 58 2.40 -4.44 3.17
N ILE A 59 1.45 -3.81 3.87
CA ILE A 59 1.68 -3.22 5.20
C ILE A 59 2.16 -4.28 6.19
N PHE A 60 1.47 -5.43 6.22
CA PHE A 60 1.83 -6.53 7.14
C PHE A 60 3.19 -7.13 6.84
N ARG A 61 3.53 -7.37 5.56
CA ARG A 61 4.79 -8.04 5.18
C ARG A 61 6.01 -7.13 5.34
N LEU A 62 5.85 -5.84 5.10
CA LEU A 62 6.92 -4.88 5.35
C LEU A 62 7.20 -4.73 6.84
N ASP A 63 6.17 -4.92 7.68
CA ASP A 63 6.26 -4.81 9.14
C ASP A 63 6.82 -3.44 9.60
N LEU A 64 6.48 -2.38 8.84
CA LEU A 64 6.93 -1.02 9.10
C LEU A 64 5.78 -0.17 9.65
N LYS A 65 6.06 0.60 10.69
CA LYS A 65 5.17 1.69 11.12
C LYS A 65 5.08 2.75 10.02
N LYS A 66 3.95 3.46 9.96
CA LYS A 66 3.63 4.47 8.93
C LYS A 66 4.82 5.33 8.48
N GLU A 67 5.48 6.02 9.40
CA GLU A 67 6.62 6.91 9.06
C GLU A 67 7.79 6.14 8.42
N ALA A 68 8.10 4.95 8.94
CA ALA A 68 9.15 4.10 8.38
C ALA A 68 8.75 3.52 7.01
N PHE A 69 7.47 3.24 6.79
CA PHE A 69 6.96 2.81 5.49
C PHE A 69 7.16 3.90 4.43
N TYR A 70 6.72 5.14 4.69
CA TYR A 70 6.89 6.24 3.75
C TYR A 70 8.37 6.55 3.47
N ASN A 71 9.20 6.53 4.52
CA ASN A 71 10.65 6.67 4.35
C ASN A 71 11.23 5.56 3.49
N PHE A 72 10.90 4.29 3.76
CA PHE A 72 11.35 3.15 2.98
C PHE A 72 10.97 3.28 1.51
N VAL A 73 9.69 3.57 1.23
CA VAL A 73 9.19 3.77 -0.15
C VAL A 73 9.94 4.88 -0.86
N SER A 74 10.17 6.02 -0.21
CA SER A 74 10.93 7.14 -0.79
C SER A 74 12.39 6.77 -1.08
N THR A 75 13.03 5.95 -0.24
CA THR A 75 14.43 5.51 -0.47
C THR A 75 14.58 4.53 -1.61
N LEU A 76 13.55 3.72 -1.90
CA LEU A 76 13.58 2.80 -3.03
C LEU A 76 13.62 3.54 -4.37
N GLN A 77 12.99 4.71 -4.46
CA GLN A 77 13.06 5.56 -5.67
C GLN A 77 14.50 5.94 -6.02
N ALA A 78 15.34 6.19 -5.01
CA ALA A 78 16.70 6.67 -5.21
C ALA A 78 17.67 5.59 -5.75
N LYS A 79 17.24 4.32 -5.81
CA LYS A 79 18.10 3.17 -6.11
C LYS A 79 17.82 2.47 -7.44
N ASP A 80 17.07 3.08 -8.37
CA ASP A 80 16.82 2.55 -9.72
C ASP A 80 16.51 1.03 -9.74
N TYR A 81 15.57 0.58 -8.89
CA TYR A 81 14.96 -0.76 -8.88
C TYR A 81 15.70 -1.91 -9.61
N GLU A 82 16.95 -2.20 -9.24
CA GLU A 82 17.73 -3.24 -9.95
C GLU A 82 17.28 -4.67 -9.57
N ASP A 83 16.54 -4.84 -8.46
CA ASP A 83 16.15 -6.15 -7.93
C ASP A 83 14.63 -6.29 -7.68
N MET A 84 13.88 -6.47 -8.78
CA MET A 84 12.45 -6.79 -8.75
C MET A 84 12.15 -8.12 -8.07
N GLU A 85 13.11 -9.05 -8.02
CA GLU A 85 12.94 -10.35 -7.37
C GLU A 85 12.91 -10.19 -5.85
N HIS A 86 13.81 -9.38 -5.30
CA HIS A 86 13.82 -9.03 -3.88
C HIS A 86 12.53 -8.31 -3.47
N LEU A 87 12.06 -7.33 -4.25
CA LEU A 87 10.79 -6.66 -3.95
C LEU A 87 9.61 -7.62 -4.01
N SER A 88 9.56 -8.49 -5.02
CA SER A 88 8.55 -9.54 -5.12
C SER A 88 8.55 -10.47 -3.90
N PHE A 89 9.72 -10.80 -3.37
CA PHE A 89 9.84 -11.58 -2.14
C PHE A 89 9.38 -10.80 -0.91
N LEU A 90 9.72 -9.52 -0.82
CA LEU A 90 9.40 -8.64 0.30
C LEU A 90 7.87 -8.46 0.44
N VAL A 91 7.20 -7.99 -0.61
CA VAL A 91 5.76 -7.64 -0.57
C VAL A 91 4.84 -8.76 -1.04
N GLY A 92 5.41 -9.84 -1.60
CA GLY A 92 4.68 -10.95 -2.19
C GLY A 92 4.44 -10.74 -3.68
N LYS A 93 4.74 -11.78 -4.47
CA LYS A 93 4.70 -11.78 -5.94
C LYS A 93 3.39 -11.26 -6.53
N TYR A 94 2.26 -11.53 -5.87
CA TYR A 94 0.94 -11.11 -6.34
C TYR A 94 0.60 -9.64 -6.06
N HIS A 95 1.37 -8.98 -5.19
CA HIS A 95 1.15 -7.60 -4.75
C HIS A 95 2.27 -6.64 -5.20
N LEU A 96 3.20 -7.13 -6.02
CA LEU A 96 4.33 -6.35 -6.52
C LEU A 96 3.86 -5.15 -7.35
N ALA A 97 2.83 -5.33 -8.17
CA ALA A 97 2.32 -4.30 -9.07
C ALA A 97 1.81 -3.07 -8.29
N GLU A 98 1.07 -3.33 -7.22
CA GLU A 98 0.48 -2.33 -6.34
C GLU A 98 1.55 -1.63 -5.53
N PHE A 99 2.54 -2.39 -5.05
CA PHE A 99 3.67 -1.81 -4.36
C PHE A 99 4.50 -0.90 -5.28
N VAL A 100 4.73 -1.30 -6.53
CA VAL A 100 5.39 -0.48 -7.55
C VAL A 100 4.58 0.76 -7.88
N ALA A 101 3.25 0.67 -7.96
CA ALA A 101 2.39 1.84 -8.16
C ALA A 101 2.53 2.85 -7.02
N ILE A 102 2.51 2.38 -5.76
CA ILE A 102 2.71 3.20 -4.56
C ILE A 102 4.07 3.90 -4.59
N VAL A 103 5.11 3.11 -4.87
CA VAL A 103 6.48 3.59 -5.08
C VAL A 103 6.56 4.72 -6.11
N ASN A 104 5.95 4.52 -7.28
CA ASN A 104 6.03 5.48 -8.38
C ASN A 104 5.26 6.76 -8.06
N ALA A 105 4.09 6.65 -7.43
CA ALA A 105 3.28 7.81 -7.09
C ALA A 105 3.93 8.65 -5.98
N LEU A 106 4.40 8.00 -4.91
CA LEU A 106 5.01 8.70 -3.78
C LEU A 106 6.39 9.27 -4.11
N GLY A 107 7.12 8.67 -5.06
CA GLY A 107 8.38 9.21 -5.55
C GLY A 107 8.23 10.45 -6.45
N ASN A 108 7.07 10.66 -7.08
CA ASN A 108 6.84 11.77 -8.02
C ASN A 108 6.34 13.07 -7.36
N VAL A 109 6.15 13.08 -6.03
CA VAL A 109 5.80 14.28 -5.28
C VAL A 109 7.09 15.04 -4.95
N LYS A 110 7.50 15.96 -5.83
CA LYS A 110 8.56 16.95 -5.61
C LYS A 110 7.97 18.34 -5.38
#